data_AF-A0A8H4QIP4-F1
#
_entry.id   AF-A0A8H4QIP4-F1
#
_cell.length_a   1.000
_cell.length_b   1.000
_cell.length_c   1.000
_cell.angle_alpha   90.00
_cell.angle_beta   90.00
_cell.angle_gamma   90.00
#
_symmetry.space_group_name_H-M   'P 1'
#
loop_
_entity.id
_entity.type
_entity.pdbx_description
1 polymer ?
#
loop_
_entity_poly.entity_id
_entity_poly.type
_entity_poly.pdbx_seq_one_letter_code
_entity_poly.pdbx_strand_id
1 'polypeptide(L)'
;MPNVNPPYEPMVVVNDFVFCAKHGDEYCLACYYDHRFTNNVQIEDKIDDNLKENYSMDERPSFNVYSHGAIRIDPAGESCKCREHDKIDCESCFNWLALVKGQATQAQRDAAWLESKQKWYDKMGQ
;
A
#
# COMPACT_ATOMS: atom_id res chain seq x y z
N MET A 1 39.94 -10.32 -3.05
CA MET A 1 38.94 -9.25 -3.01
C MET A 1 38.02 -9.54 -1.83
N PRO A 2 37.78 -8.60 -0.91
CA PRO A 2 36.83 -8.86 0.17
C PRO A 2 35.45 -9.07 -0.46
N ASN A 3 34.81 -10.17 -0.06
CA ASN A 3 33.44 -10.51 -0.40
C ASN A 3 32.52 -9.51 0.31
N VAL A 4 32.27 -8.37 -0.33
CA VAL A 4 31.18 -7.48 0.05
C VAL A 4 29.90 -8.09 -0.48
N ASN A 5 29.32 -9.01 0.29
CA ASN A 5 27.89 -9.24 0.17
C ASN A 5 27.23 -7.86 0.26
N PRO A 6 26.47 -7.42 -0.75
CA PRO A 6 25.72 -6.17 -0.63
C PRO A 6 24.89 -6.25 0.65
N PRO A 7 24.79 -5.18 1.45
CA PRO A 7 23.95 -5.20 2.64
C PRO A 7 22.55 -5.59 2.18
N TYR A 8 22.08 -6.76 2.61
CA TYR A 8 20.72 -7.23 2.36
C TYR A 8 19.78 -6.08 2.70
N GLU A 9 18.97 -5.65 1.73
CA GLU A 9 18.01 -4.58 1.93
C GLU A 9 17.00 -5.06 2.98
N PRO A 10 16.93 -4.42 4.16
CA PRO A 10 16.07 -4.91 5.22
C PRO A 10 14.62 -4.62 4.84
N MET A 11 13.95 -5.65 4.34
CA MET A 11 12.53 -5.64 3.97
C MET A 11 11.72 -6.57 4.86
N VAL A 12 10.43 -6.29 4.98
CA VAL A 12 9.47 -7.21 5.59
C VAL A 12 8.44 -7.58 4.54
N VAL A 13 8.12 -8.87 4.48
CA VAL A 13 7.07 -9.38 3.60
C VAL A 13 5.86 -9.70 4.46
N VAL A 14 4.70 -9.17 4.06
CA VAL A 14 3.43 -9.41 4.74
C VAL A 14 2.38 -9.70 3.69
N ASN A 15 1.89 -10.94 3.66
CA ASN A 15 0.91 -11.42 2.69
C ASN A 15 1.28 -11.03 1.25
N ASP A 16 2.50 -11.42 0.85
CA ASP A 16 3.15 -11.18 -0.44
C ASP A 16 3.50 -9.72 -0.78
N PHE A 17 3.13 -8.74 0.05
CA PHE A 17 3.58 -7.36 -0.11
C PHE A 17 4.89 -7.11 0.60
N VAL A 18 5.76 -6.33 -0.06
CA VAL A 18 7.07 -5.93 0.46
C VAL A 18 7.00 -4.51 1.02
N PHE A 19 7.62 -4.32 2.19
CA PHE A 19 7.72 -3.03 2.86
C PHE A 19 9.13 -2.80 3.40
N CYS A 20 9.49 -1.54 3.61
CA CYS A 20 10.69 -1.19 4.35
C CYS A 20 10.63 -1.76 5.77
N ALA A 21 11.59 -2.59 6.18
CA ALA A 21 11.55 -3.20 7.51
C ALA A 21 11.62 -2.19 8.66
N LYS A 22 12.27 -1.05 8.44
CA LYS A 22 12.44 -0.05 9.51
C LYS A 22 11.20 0.80 9.73
N HIS A 23 10.57 1.26 8.64
CA HIS A 23 9.49 2.25 8.72
C HIS A 23 8.12 1.66 8.37
N GLY A 24 8.08 0.49 7.73
CA GLY A 24 6.86 -0.19 7.31
C GLY A 24 6.23 0.40 6.06
N ASP A 25 6.82 1.45 5.49
CA ASP A 25 6.33 2.07 4.27
C ASP A 25 6.65 1.21 3.05
N GLU A 26 5.69 1.13 2.15
CA GLU A 26 5.86 0.58 0.82
C GLU A 26 6.68 1.53 -0.07
N TYR A 27 6.40 2.83 0.00
CA TYR A 27 7.25 3.90 -0.51
C TYR A 27 7.89 4.66 0.66
N CYS A 28 9.15 4.35 0.95
CA CYS A 28 9.87 4.88 2.09
C CYS A 28 10.82 6.01 1.68
N LEU A 29 10.45 7.27 1.92
CA LEU A 29 11.31 8.43 1.65
C LEU A 29 12.59 8.46 2.50
N ALA A 30 12.54 7.90 3.72
CA ALA A 30 13.70 7.90 4.61
C ALA A 30 14.79 6.91 4.17
N CYS A 31 14.40 5.82 3.50
CA CYS A 31 15.31 4.79 3.00
C CYS A 31 15.45 4.79 1.48
N TYR A 32 14.68 5.62 0.77
CA TYR A 32 14.63 5.75 -0.68
C TYR A 32 14.26 4.46 -1.41
N TYR A 33 13.39 3.65 -0.80
CA TYR A 33 12.83 2.45 -1.43
C TYR A 33 11.41 2.68 -1.92
N ASP A 34 11.10 2.15 -3.09
CA ASP A 34 9.74 2.14 -3.64
C ASP A 34 9.37 0.72 -4.06
N HIS A 35 8.55 0.07 -3.23
CA HIS A 35 8.06 -1.28 -3.47
C HIS A 35 6.68 -1.28 -4.14
N ARG A 36 6.09 -0.11 -4.44
CA ARG A 36 4.73 -0.02 -4.99
C ARG A 36 4.58 -0.76 -6.31
N PHE A 37 5.57 -0.65 -7.19
CA PHE A 37 5.57 -1.37 -8.47
C PHE A 37 5.48 -2.88 -8.26
N THR A 38 6.39 -3.45 -7.47
CA THR A 38 6.42 -4.89 -7.17
C THR A 38 5.11 -5.35 -6.54
N ASN A 39 4.56 -4.58 -5.60
CA ASN A 39 3.33 -4.92 -4.91
C ASN A 39 2.09 -4.77 -5.81
N ASN A 40 2.08 -3.82 -6.74
CA ASN A 40 1.02 -3.68 -7.74
C ASN A 40 0.92 -4.92 -8.62
N VAL A 41 2.06 -5.44 -9.08
CA VAL A 41 2.13 -6.68 -9.88
C VAL A 41 1.52 -7.87 -9.13
N GLN A 42 1.59 -7.94 -7.80
CA GLN A 42 0.99 -9.05 -7.02
C GLN A 42 -0.55 -9.09 -7.09
N ILE A 43 -1.19 -7.99 -7.47
CA ILE A 43 -2.64 -7.83 -7.45
C ILE A 43 -3.24 -7.38 -8.79
N GLU A 44 -2.44 -6.99 -9.77
CA GLU A 44 -2.94 -6.41 -11.03
C GLU A 44 -3.91 -7.33 -11.78
N ASP A 45 -3.67 -8.63 -11.77
CA ASP A 45 -4.54 -9.64 -12.41
C ASP A 45 -5.85 -9.88 -11.65
N LYS A 46 -5.93 -9.47 -10.39
CA LYS A 46 -7.11 -9.64 -9.51
C LYS A 46 -8.00 -8.40 -9.47
N ILE A 47 -7.56 -7.33 -10.12
CA ILE A 47 -8.29 -6.07 -10.27
C ILE A 47 -9.11 -6.13 -11.56
N ASP A 48 -10.39 -5.78 -11.48
CA ASP A 48 -11.28 -5.74 -12.63
C ASP A 48 -10.98 -4.55 -13.56
N ASP A 49 -11.33 -4.70 -14.83
CA ASP A 49 -11.00 -3.72 -15.88
C ASP A 49 -11.61 -2.34 -15.61
N ASN A 50 -12.82 -2.28 -15.03
CA ASN A 50 -13.46 -1.02 -14.68
C ASN A 50 -12.65 -0.24 -13.64
N LEU A 51 -12.05 -0.92 -12.66
CA LEU A 51 -11.15 -0.26 -11.72
C LEU A 51 -9.87 0.22 -12.42
N LYS A 52 -9.28 -0.58 -13.31
CA LYS A 52 -8.05 -0.22 -14.05
C LYS A 52 -8.24 1.04 -14.91
N GLU A 53 -9.42 1.21 -15.49
CA GLU A 53 -9.74 2.38 -16.33
C GLU A 53 -9.93 3.66 -15.52
N ASN A 54 -10.42 3.54 -14.28
CA ASN A 54 -10.84 4.70 -13.46
C ASN A 54 -9.90 4.99 -12.28
N TYR A 55 -8.84 4.21 -12.09
CA TYR A 55 -7.92 4.34 -10.98
C TYR A 55 -6.49 3.98 -11.38
N SER A 56 -5.59 4.96 -11.25
CA SER A 56 -4.16 4.75 -11.52
C SER A 56 -3.50 3.98 -10.37
N MET A 57 -3.10 2.74 -10.67
CA MET A 57 -2.36 1.89 -9.72
C MET A 57 -0.99 2.46 -9.37
N ASP A 58 -0.34 3.18 -10.29
CA ASP A 58 0.98 3.78 -10.06
C ASP A 58 0.92 5.03 -9.17
N GLU A 59 -0.22 5.73 -9.20
CA GLU A 59 -0.46 6.92 -8.38
C GLU A 59 -1.20 6.62 -7.08
N ARG A 60 -1.50 5.35 -6.79
CA ARG A 60 -2.22 5.00 -5.56
C ARG A 60 -1.44 5.43 -4.32
N PRO A 61 -2.13 5.75 -3.21
CA PRO A 61 -1.47 6.01 -1.94
C PRO A 61 -0.66 4.79 -1.48
N SER A 62 0.58 5.04 -1.05
CA SER A 62 1.45 4.03 -0.43
C SER A 62 0.82 3.48 0.84
N PHE A 63 0.99 2.19 1.10
CA PHE A 63 0.64 1.59 2.38
C PHE A 63 1.77 1.73 3.41
N ASN A 64 1.40 1.72 4.68
CA ASN A 64 2.31 1.50 5.81
C ASN A 64 1.82 0.28 6.61
N VAL A 65 2.59 -0.81 6.58
CA VAL A 65 2.18 -2.09 7.17
C VAL A 65 2.02 -2.02 8.69
N TYR A 66 2.80 -1.17 9.37
CA TYR A 66 2.71 -0.98 10.82
C TYR A 66 1.46 -0.17 11.22
N SER A 67 1.06 0.80 10.39
CA SER A 67 -0.24 1.49 10.54
C SER A 67 -1.42 0.54 10.36
N HIS A 68 -1.26 -0.53 9.58
CA HIS A 68 -2.23 -1.61 9.44
C HIS A 68 -2.15 -2.68 10.56
N GLY A 69 -1.36 -2.43 11.60
CA GLY A 69 -1.33 -3.28 12.80
C GLY A 69 -0.34 -4.44 12.73
N ALA A 70 0.59 -4.46 11.76
CA ALA A 70 1.70 -5.39 11.79
C ALA A 70 2.67 -5.07 12.93
N ILE A 71 3.17 -6.12 13.58
CA ILE A 71 4.24 -6.07 14.57
C ILE A 71 5.30 -7.10 14.22
N ARG A 72 6.57 -6.73 14.37
CA ARG A 72 7.68 -7.64 14.09
C ARG A 72 7.70 -8.76 15.13
N ILE A 73 7.96 -9.99 14.67
CA ILE A 73 8.12 -11.14 15.57
C ILE A 73 9.50 -11.10 16.23
N ASP A 74 10.53 -10.78 15.44
CA ASP A 74 11.90 -10.64 15.89
C ASP A 74 12.44 -9.27 15.42
N PRO A 75 13.06 -8.46 16.29
CA PRO A 75 13.77 -7.24 15.90
C PRO A 75 14.84 -7.42 14.80
N ALA A 76 15.37 -8.61 14.61
CA ALA A 76 16.31 -8.96 13.54
C ALA A 76 15.66 -9.69 12.36
N GLY A 77 14.41 -10.16 12.49
CA GLY A 77 13.74 -10.98 11.48
C GLY A 77 12.90 -10.19 10.47
N GLU A 78 12.59 -10.84 9.36
CA GLU A 78 11.80 -10.26 8.25
C GLU A 78 10.28 -10.53 8.38
N SER A 79 9.88 -11.31 9.38
CA SER A 79 8.49 -11.72 9.58
C SER A 79 7.73 -10.81 10.54
N CYS A 80 6.49 -10.50 10.16
CA CYS A 80 5.53 -9.75 10.97
C CYS A 80 4.30 -10.61 11.28
N LYS A 81 3.66 -10.33 12.42
CA LYS A 81 2.32 -10.83 12.74
C LYS A 81 1.35 -9.68 12.93
N CYS A 82 0.07 -9.95 12.75
CA CYS A 82 -0.99 -9.02 13.09
C CYS A 82 -1.08 -8.87 14.61
N ARG A 83 -1.16 -7.62 15.09
CA ARG A 83 -1.31 -7.30 16.51
C ARG A 83 -2.61 -7.83 17.11
N GLU A 84 -3.71 -7.78 16.35
CA GLU A 84 -5.04 -8.11 16.86
C GLU A 84 -5.28 -9.62 16.89
N HIS A 85 -4.89 -10.32 15.83
CA HIS A 85 -5.17 -11.74 15.65
C HIS A 85 -3.99 -12.66 15.98
N ASP A 86 -2.83 -12.09 16.32
CA ASP A 86 -1.58 -12.80 16.59
C ASP A 86 -1.14 -13.76 15.47
N LYS A 87 -1.60 -13.51 14.23
CA LYS A 87 -1.39 -14.37 13.06
C LYS A 87 -0.39 -13.73 12.10
N ILE A 88 0.61 -14.52 11.66
CA ILE A 88 1.49 -14.18 10.54
C ILE A 88 0.63 -14.15 9.27
N ASP A 89 0.80 -13.10 8.45
CA ASP A 89 0.04 -12.95 7.21
C ASP A 89 -1.47 -13.08 7.42
N CYS A 90 -1.97 -12.31 8.40
CA CYS A 90 -3.38 -12.25 8.71
C CYS A 90 -4.20 -11.77 7.49
N GLU A 91 -4.84 -12.71 6.79
CA GLU A 91 -5.64 -12.47 5.59
C GLU A 91 -6.79 -11.48 5.77
N SER A 92 -7.29 -11.28 7.00
CA SER A 92 -8.34 -10.29 7.27
C SER A 92 -7.79 -8.87 7.38
N CYS A 93 -6.66 -8.68 8.08
CA CYS A 93 -6.06 -7.36 8.30
C CYS A 93 -5.16 -6.91 7.14
N PHE A 94 -4.49 -7.86 6.48
CA PHE A 94 -3.52 -7.63 5.40
C PHE A 94 -4.09 -8.02 4.03
N ASN A 95 -5.39 -7.81 3.83
CA ASN A 95 -6.03 -7.98 2.53
C ASN A 95 -5.72 -6.79 1.62
N TRP A 96 -4.51 -6.75 1.06
CA TRP A 96 -4.04 -5.62 0.26
C TRP A 96 -4.92 -5.34 -0.95
N LEU A 97 -5.45 -6.38 -1.61
CA LEU A 97 -6.39 -6.24 -2.72
C LEU A 97 -7.66 -5.51 -2.29
N ALA A 98 -8.27 -5.90 -1.16
CA ALA A 98 -9.46 -5.23 -0.65
C ALA A 98 -9.17 -3.77 -0.25
N LEU A 99 -8.00 -3.52 0.35
CA LEU A 99 -7.56 -2.17 0.72
C LEU A 99 -7.37 -1.26 -0.51
N VAL A 100 -6.74 -1.76 -1.58
CA VAL A 100 -6.60 -1.02 -2.85
C VAL A 100 -7.97 -0.72 -3.47
N LYS A 101 -8.88 -1.71 -3.51
CA LYS A 101 -10.26 -1.49 -3.97
C LYS A 101 -10.97 -0.41 -3.14
N GLY A 102 -10.73 -0.40 -1.83
CA GLY A 102 -11.22 0.64 -0.91
C GLY A 102 -10.67 2.03 -1.23
N GLN A 103 -9.36 2.16 -1.46
CA GLN A 103 -8.72 3.42 -1.87
C GLN A 103 -9.29 3.94 -3.19
N ALA A 104 -9.44 3.07 -4.18
CA ALA A 104 -9.99 3.42 -5.49
C ALA A 104 -11.45 3.90 -5.40
N THR A 105 -12.28 3.18 -4.62
CA THR A 105 -13.67 3.60 -4.39
C THR A 105 -13.73 4.94 -3.67
N GLN A 106 -12.84 5.20 -2.71
CA GLN A 106 -12.78 6.49 -2.03
C GLN A 106 -12.36 7.61 -2.98
N ALA A 107 -11.34 7.40 -3.80
CA ALA A 107 -10.87 8.37 -4.79
C ALA A 107 -11.99 8.77 -5.78
N GLN A 108 -12.77 7.80 -6.24
CA GLN A 108 -13.93 8.05 -7.11
C GLN A 108 -15.00 8.91 -6.43
N ARG A 109 -15.30 8.64 -5.14
CA ARG A 109 -16.24 9.46 -4.36
C ARG A 109 -15.73 10.88 -4.17
N ASP A 110 -14.46 11.04 -3.86
CA ASP A 110 -13.84 12.36 -3.66
C ASP A 110 -13.85 13.17 -4.96
N ALA A 111 -13.54 12.53 -6.10
CA ALA A 111 -13.63 13.15 -7.41
C ALA A 111 -15.06 13.63 -7.76
N ALA A 112 -16.07 12.78 -7.54
CA ALA A 112 -17.47 13.13 -7.77
C ALA A 112 -17.94 14.29 -6.87
N TRP A 113 -17.47 14.32 -5.62
CA TRP A 113 -17.73 15.42 -4.70
C TRP A 113 -17.09 16.74 -5.16
N LEU A 114 -15.82 16.69 -5.59
CA LEU A 114 -15.11 17.86 -6.12
C LEU A 114 -15.79 18.43 -7.37
N GLU A 115 -16.23 17.56 -8.30
CA GLU A 115 -16.95 17.97 -9.50
C GLU A 115 -18.29 18.67 -9.13
N SER A 116 -19.04 18.08 -8.19
CA SER A 116 -20.30 18.66 -7.70
C SER A 116 -20.08 20.01 -7.04
N LYS A 117 -19.02 20.14 -6.23
CA LYS A 117 -18.62 21.38 -5.58
C LYS A 117 -18.22 22.45 -6.60
N GLN A 118 -17.46 22.08 -7.65
CA GLN A 118 -17.09 23.00 -8.72
C GLN A 118 -18.32 23.53 -9.47
N LYS A 119 -19.23 22.65 -9.89
CA LYS A 119 -20.50 23.05 -10.55
C LYS A 119 -21.31 24.03 -9.72
N TRP A 120 -21.32 23.86 -8.39
CA TRP A 120 -22.00 24.78 -7.49
C TRP A 120 -21.33 26.16 -7.46
N TYR A 121 -20.00 26.22 -7.37
CA TYR A 121 -19.27 27.51 -7.42
C TYR A 121 -19.49 28.22 -8.75
N ASP A 122 -19.43 27.50 -9.87
CA ASP A 122 -19.63 28.08 -11.21
C ASP A 122 -21.04 28.69 -11.35
N LYS A 123 -22.03 28.08 -10.70
CA LYS A 123 -23.42 28.56 -10.69
C LYS A 123 -23.65 29.76 -9.78
N MET A 124 -22.87 29.90 -8.70
CA MET A 124 -22.98 31.01 -7.74
C MET A 124 -22.10 32.21 -8.11
N GLY A 125 -21.12 32.02 -9.00
CA GLY A 125 -20.27 33.06 -9.56
C GLY A 125 -20.79 33.71 -10.85
N GLN A 126 -21.96 33.26 -11.34
CA GLN A 126 -22.76 33.89 -12.40
C GLN A 126 -23.94 34.66 -11.80
#